data_AF-A0A8T4I989-F1
#
_entry.id   AF-A0A8T4I989-F1
#
_cell.length_a   1.000
_cell.length_b   1.000
_cell.length_c   1.000
_cell.angle_alpha   90.00
_cell.angle_beta   90.00
_cell.angle_gamma   90.00
#
_symmetry.space_group_name_H-M   'P 1'
#
loop_
_entity.id
_entity.type
_entity.pdbx_description
1 polymer ?
#
loop_
_entity_poly.entity_id
_entity_poly.type
_entity_poly.pdbx_seq_one_letter_code
_entity_poly.pdbx_strand_id
1 'polypeptide(L)' 'WTDELTEPAGDEQTWARPRDLEAERSVAASIMERSELIDELDGLVDPVDFSDPRYAQIWYAVDELRH' A
#
# COMPACT_ATOMS: atom_id res chain seq x y z
N TRP A 1 20.50 -22.38 -38.62
CA TRP A 1 20.38 -21.80 -37.27
C TRP A 1 19.94 -20.37 -37.48
N THR A 2 18.63 -20.13 -37.36
CA THR A 2 18.10 -18.79 -37.18
C THR A 2 17.13 -18.95 -36.03
N ASP A 3 17.62 -18.50 -34.89
CA ASP A 3 16.98 -18.41 -33.60
C ASP A 3 15.98 -17.27 -33.69
N GLU A 4 14.68 -17.56 -33.56
CA GLU A 4 13.68 -16.54 -33.25
C GLU A 4 12.48 -17.21 -32.56
N LEU A 5 12.76 -17.83 -31.41
CA LEU A 5 11.76 -18.11 -30.40
C LEU A 5 11.82 -16.95 -29.41
N THR A 6 10.98 -15.93 -29.56
CA THR A 6 10.44 -15.13 -28.44
C THR A 6 9.27 -14.30 -28.94
N GLU A 7 8.08 -14.87 -28.86
CA GLU A 7 6.86 -14.12 -28.58
C GLU A 7 6.27 -14.69 -27.29
N PRO A 8 5.56 -13.93 -26.46
CA PRO A 8 5.65 -12.50 -26.17
C PRO A 8 6.27 -12.32 -24.77
N ALA A 9 7.05 -11.26 -24.53
CA ALA A 9 7.18 -10.76 -23.17
C ALA A 9 5.80 -10.22 -22.83
N GLY A 10 4.97 -11.05 -22.18
CA GLY A 10 3.71 -10.62 -21.64
C GLY A 10 4.00 -9.36 -20.84
N ASP A 11 3.39 -8.26 -21.25
CA ASP A 11 3.18 -7.15 -20.33
C ASP A 11 2.44 -7.80 -19.17
N GLU A 12 3.18 -8.15 -18.11
CA GLU A 12 2.63 -8.32 -16.77
C GLU A 12 2.08 -6.93 -16.44
N GLN A 13 0.92 -6.63 -17.02
CA GLN A 13 -0.04 -5.69 -16.51
C GLN A 13 -0.38 -6.27 -15.15
N THR A 14 0.47 -6.00 -14.17
CA THR A 14 0.13 -6.05 -12.77
C THR A 14 -1.11 -5.20 -12.73
N TRP A 15 -2.27 -5.85 -12.62
CA TRP A 15 -3.56 -5.20 -12.47
C TRP A 15 -3.48 -4.43 -11.17
N ALA A 16 -2.84 -3.26 -11.21
CA ALA A 16 -2.70 -2.39 -10.08
C ALA A 16 -4.13 -2.00 -9.76
N ARG A 17 -4.65 -2.57 -8.67
CA ARG A 17 -5.90 -2.17 -8.03
C ARG A 17 -5.98 -0.63 -8.14
N PRO A 18 -7.13 -0.05 -8.53
CA PRO A 18 -7.26 1.40 -8.65
C PRO A 18 -6.66 2.07 -7.41
N ARG A 19 -5.56 2.80 -7.60
CA ARG A 19 -4.77 3.39 -6.52
C ARG A 19 -5.41 4.71 -6.13
N ASP A 20 -6.16 4.71 -5.04
CA ASP A 20 -6.74 5.93 -4.48
C ASP A 20 -5.78 6.56 -3.48
N LEU A 21 -4.83 7.35 -3.99
CA LEU A 21 -3.82 8.04 -3.18
C LEU A 21 -4.44 9.07 -2.23
N GLU A 22 -5.62 9.61 -2.55
CA GLU A 22 -6.32 10.55 -1.67
C GLU A 22 -6.93 9.83 -0.47
N ALA A 23 -7.53 8.66 -0.70
CA ALA A 23 -8.00 7.80 0.37
C ALA A 23 -6.85 7.33 1.28
N GLU A 24 -5.73 6.87 0.69
CA GLU A 24 -4.53 6.46 1.45
C GLU A 24 -3.99 7.61 2.32
N ARG A 25 -3.87 8.82 1.74
CA ARG A 25 -3.46 10.00 2.48
C ARG A 25 -4.41 10.31 3.63
N SER A 26 -5.72 10.19 3.40
CA SER A 26 -6.75 10.42 4.41
C SER A 26 -6.62 9.44 5.57
N VAL A 27 -6.42 8.15 5.30
CA VAL A 27 -6.18 7.13 6.32
C VAL A 27 -4.93 7.45 7.14
N ALA A 28 -3.81 7.76 6.49
CA ALA A 28 -2.57 8.10 7.18
C ALA A 28 -2.74 9.35 8.08
N ALA A 29 -3.44 10.38 7.60
CA ALA A 29 -3.71 11.58 8.40
C ALA A 29 -4.62 11.28 9.60
N SER A 30 -5.66 10.47 9.42
CA SER A 30 -6.55 10.07 10.52
C SER A 30 -5.83 9.25 11.58
N ILE A 31 -4.93 8.35 11.20
CA ILE A 31 -4.12 7.56 12.15
C ILE A 31 -3.16 8.45 12.95
N MET A 32 -2.56 9.47 12.30
CA MET A 32 -1.72 10.44 13.00
C MET A 32 -2.51 11.27 14.03
N GLU A 33 -3.77 11.59 13.74
CA GLU A 33 -4.65 12.32 14.66
C GLU A 33 -5.16 11.42 15.80
N ARG A 34 -5.49 10.17 15.48
CA ARG A 34 -6.14 9.20 16.37
C ARG A 34 -5.47 7.84 16.24
N SER A 35 -4.40 7.66 16.99
CA SER A 35 -3.56 6.46 16.93
C SER A 35 -4.30 5.15 17.21
N GLU A 36 -5.41 5.20 17.96
CA GLU A 36 -6.28 4.05 18.25
C GLU A 36 -7.03 3.51 17.02
N LEU A 37 -7.12 4.29 15.94
CA LEU A 37 -7.72 3.84 14.68
C LEU A 37 -6.97 2.67 14.04
N ILE A 38 -5.69 2.48 14.38
CA ILE A 38 -4.91 1.33 13.91
C ILE A 38 -5.60 0.02 14.34
N ASP A 39 -6.12 -0.06 15.57
CA ASP A 39 -6.78 -1.27 16.07
C ASP A 39 -8.16 -1.45 15.42
N GLU A 40 -8.85 -0.36 15.09
CA GLU A 40 -10.14 -0.39 14.40
C GLU A 40 -10.00 -0.83 12.94
N LEU A 41 -8.87 -0.48 12.30
CA LEU A 41 -8.57 -0.80 10.91
C LEU A 41 -7.81 -2.12 10.75
N ASP A 42 -7.30 -2.70 11.84
CA ASP A 42 -6.59 -3.98 11.81
C ASP A 42 -7.47 -5.08 11.21
N GLY A 43 -6.89 -5.84 10.27
CA GLY A 43 -7.61 -6.83 9.46
C GLY A 43 -8.53 -6.28 8.35
N LEU A 44 -8.77 -4.97 8.28
CA LEU A 44 -9.48 -4.31 7.17
C LEU A 44 -8.51 -3.63 6.19
N VAL A 45 -7.44 -3.04 6.71
CA VAL A 45 -6.39 -2.36 5.96
C VAL A 45 -5.04 -2.94 6.37
N ASP A 46 -4.30 -3.48 5.41
CA ASP A 46 -2.90 -3.84 5.62
C ASP A 46 -2.00 -2.67 5.15
N PRO A 47 -1.06 -2.18 5.97
CA PRO A 47 -0.09 -1.17 5.55
C PRO A 47 0.67 -1.54 4.25
N VAL A 48 0.83 -2.83 3.95
CA VAL A 48 1.49 -3.29 2.71
C VAL A 48 0.65 -3.01 1.45
N ASP A 49 -0.66 -2.82 1.61
CA ASP A 49 -1.58 -2.54 0.50
C ASP A 49 -1.52 -1.08 0.04
N PHE A 50 -0.84 -0.20 0.81
CA PHE A 50 -0.65 1.19 0.40
C PHE A 50 0.22 1.27 -0.86
N SER A 51 -0.27 2.04 -1.82
CA SER A 51 0.43 2.30 -3.07
C SER A 51 1.65 3.19 -2.87
N ASP A 52 1.56 4.17 -1.96
CA ASP A 52 2.68 5.02 -1.59
C ASP A 52 3.32 4.52 -0.28
N PRO A 53 4.60 4.07 -0.32
CA PRO A 53 5.26 3.50 0.85
C PRO A 53 5.41 4.49 2.01
N ARG A 54 5.31 5.80 1.76
CA ARG A 54 5.37 6.81 2.82
C ARG A 54 4.17 6.73 3.75
N TYR A 55 2.99 6.35 3.25
CA TYR A 55 1.80 6.20 4.09
C TYR A 55 1.86 4.94 4.94
N ALA A 56 2.40 3.83 4.41
CA ALA A 56 2.71 2.65 5.21
C ALA A 56 3.71 2.96 6.33
N GLN A 57 4.76 3.74 6.05
CA GLN A 57 5.73 4.17 7.06
C GLN A 57 5.09 4.99 8.18
N ILE A 58 4.11 5.85 7.87
CA ILE A 58 3.37 6.61 8.89
C ILE A 58 2.61 5.65 9.82
N TRP A 59 1.94 4.63 9.26
CA TRP A 59 1.28 3.62 10.07
C TRP A 59 2.25 2.97 11.06
N TYR A 60 3.37 2.43 10.57
CA TYR A 60 4.34 1.75 11.43
C TYR A 60 4.95 2.69 12.47
N ALA A 61 5.26 3.94 12.11
CA ALA A 61 5.81 4.91 13.05
C ALA A 61 4.80 5.27 14.16
N VAL A 62 3.52 5.44 13.82
CA VAL A 62 2.48 5.70 14.82
C VAL A 62 2.28 4.47 15.71
N ASP A 63 2.28 3.27 15.15
CA ASP A 63 2.16 2.03 15.93
C ASP A 63 3.33 1.84 16.90
N GLU A 64 4.56 2.12 16.46
CA GLU A 64 5.76 2.08 17.31
C GLU A 64 5.68 3.10 18.45
N LEU A 65 5.16 4.31 18.20
CA LEU A 65 5.03 5.36 19.23
C LEU A 65 3.97 5.05 20.31
N ARG A 66 3.03 4.13 20.04
CA ARG A 66 2.02 3.69 21.02
C ARG A 66 2.58 2.65 22.01
N HIS A 67 3.69 2.00 21.68
CA HIS A 67 4.33 0.91 22.45
C HIS A 67 5.48 1.41 23.33
#